data_AF-A0A563E2C0-F1
#
_entry.id   AF-A0A563E2C0-F1
#
_cell.length_a   1.000
_cell.length_b   1.000
_cell.length_c   1.000
_cell.angle_alpha   90.00
_cell.angle_beta   90.00
_cell.angle_gamma   90.00
#
_symmetry.space_group_name_H-M   'P 1'
#
loop_
_entity.id
_entity.type
_entity.pdbx_description
1 polymer ?
#
loop_
_entity_poly.entity_id
_entity_poly.type
_entity_poly.pdbx_seq_one_letter_code
_entity_poly.pdbx_strand_id
1 'polypeptide(L)' 'MSDDRILDVRTEIPKRRHELIFETFTDLTPGSAYVLVNDHDPKPLYYQFEAEHAGSYSWEYLEEGPEVWRVRIGRVEPA' A
#
# COMPACT_ATOMS: atom_id res chain seq x y z
N MET A 1 -16.63 6.19 7.90
CA MET A 1 -15.54 6.56 6.99
C MET A 1 -14.27 6.32 7.77
N SER A 2 -13.52 5.28 7.44
CA SER A 2 -12.24 5.03 8.12
C SER A 2 -11.26 6.11 7.67
N ASP A 3 -10.69 6.85 8.63
CA ASP A 3 -9.57 7.76 8.39
C ASP A 3 -8.31 6.92 8.24
N ASP A 4 -8.14 6.28 7.09
CA ASP A 4 -6.93 5.50 6.80
C ASP A 4 -5.72 6.43 6.73
N ARG A 5 -4.64 6.07 7.43
CA ARG A 5 -3.39 6.83 7.43
C ARG A 5 -2.88 6.99 5.99
N ILE A 6 -2.39 8.18 5.64
CA ILE A 6 -1.73 8.43 4.35
C ILE A 6 -0.23 8.18 4.49
N LEU A 7 0.32 7.39 3.56
CA LEU A 7 1.74 7.16 3.37
C LEU A 7 2.15 7.73 2.00
N ASP A 8 2.65 8.96 1.98
CA ASP A 8 3.17 9.59 0.76
C ASP A 8 4.67 9.32 0.62
N VAL A 9 5.03 8.57 -0.42
CA VAL A 9 6.42 8.15 -0.67
C VAL A 9 7.07 8.91 -1.84
N ARG A 10 6.41 9.91 -2.41
CA ARG A 10 6.92 10.64 -3.59
C ARG A 10 8.22 11.37 -3.29
N THR A 11 8.41 11.82 -2.05
CA THR A 11 9.64 12.49 -1.58
C THR A 11 10.71 11.53 -1.06
N GLU A 12 10.39 10.24 -0.93
CA GLU A 12 11.32 9.24 -0.41
C GLU A 12 12.27 8.73 -1.50
N ILE A 13 13.50 8.40 -1.10
CA ILE A 13 14.48 7.80 -2.02
C ILE A 13 14.02 6.39 -2.44
N PRO A 14 14.27 5.95 -3.69
CA PRO A 14 13.71 4.70 -4.23
C PRO A 14 13.92 3.45 -3.35
N LYS A 15 15.10 3.35 -2.71
CA LYS A 15 15.42 2.24 -1.80
C LYS A 15 14.53 2.26 -0.55
N ARG A 16 14.24 3.44 0.02
CA ARG A 16 13.46 3.57 1.25
C ARG A 16 11.96 3.39 1.02
N ARG A 17 11.46 3.68 -0.19
CA ARG A 17 10.04 3.52 -0.55
C ARG A 17 9.52 2.12 -0.24
N HIS A 18 10.20 1.11 -0.77
CA HIS A 18 9.78 -0.30 -0.59
C HIS A 18 9.84 -0.70 0.88
N GLU A 19 10.95 -0.40 1.57
CA GLU A 19 11.09 -0.69 3.01
C GLU A 19 9.93 -0.10 3.81
N LEU A 20 9.63 1.19 3.61
CA LEU A 20 8.60 1.89 4.36
C LEU A 20 7.19 1.34 4.10
N ILE A 21 6.88 0.96 2.86
CA ILE A 21 5.58 0.39 2.47
C ILE A 21 5.36 -0.96 3.16
N PHE A 22 6.35 -1.87 3.11
CA PHE A 22 6.23 -3.19 3.73
C PHE A 22 6.30 -3.14 5.26
N GLU A 23 7.15 -2.27 5.83
CA GLU A 23 7.16 -1.95 7.27
C GLU A 23 5.75 -1.50 7.71
N THR A 24 5.18 -0.51 7.01
CA THR A 24 3.84 0.01 7.31
C THR A 24 2.76 -1.07 7.21
N PHE A 25 2.82 -1.94 6.20
CA PHE A 25 1.86 -3.04 6.05
C PHE A 25 1.98 -4.09 7.17
N THR A 26 3.20 -4.48 7.53
CA THR A 26 3.44 -5.49 8.57
C THR A 26 2.97 -5.03 9.95
N ASP A 27 3.09 -3.72 10.20
CA ASP A 27 2.64 -3.07 11.44
C ASP A 27 1.12 -2.86 11.50
N LEU A 28 0.37 -3.10 10.42
CA LEU A 28 -1.09 -2.99 10.44
C LEU A 28 -1.70 -4.03 11.39
N THR A 29 -2.66 -3.57 12.20
CA THR A 29 -3.61 -4.46 12.85
C THR A 29 -4.50 -5.11 11.77
N PRO A 30 -4.81 -6.41 11.84
CA PRO A 30 -5.79 -7.03 10.94
C PRO A 30 -7.10 -6.24 10.90
N GLY A 31 -7.68 -6.09 9.70
CA GLY A 31 -8.85 -5.25 9.43
C GLY A 31 -8.53 -3.76 9.19
N SER A 32 -7.29 -3.32 9.40
CA SER A 32 -6.86 -1.93 9.16
C SER A 32 -6.20 -1.76 7.79
N ALA A 33 -6.12 -0.50 7.34
CA ALA A 33 -5.48 -0.13 6.07
C ALA A 33 -4.76 1.22 6.15
N TYR A 34 -3.96 1.50 5.13
CA TYR A 34 -3.39 2.81 4.84
C TYR A 34 -3.53 3.14 3.35
N VAL A 35 -3.38 4.41 3.00
CA VAL A 35 -3.36 4.88 1.61
C VAL A 35 -1.93 5.19 1.20
N LEU A 36 -1.39 4.41 0.27
CA LEU A 36 -0.14 4.71 -0.43
C LEU A 36 -0.39 5.83 -1.46
N VAL A 37 0.46 6.86 -1.45
CA VAL A 37 0.54 7.88 -2.50
C VAL A 37 1.89 7.77 -3.20
N ASN A 38 1.87 7.50 -4.51
CA ASN A 38 3.07 7.27 -5.33
C ASN A 38 3.08 8.14 -6.60
N ASP A 39 4.26 8.33 -7.18
CA ASP A 39 4.49 9.13 -8.40
C ASP A 39 4.35 8.31 -9.71
N HIS A 40 4.10 7.01 -9.61
CA HIS A 40 3.85 6.11 -10.73
C HIS A 40 2.95 4.94 -10.31
N ASP A 41 2.47 4.17 -11.29
CA ASP A 41 1.70 2.96 -11.07
C ASP A 41 2.49 1.94 -10.21
N PRO A 42 2.02 1.59 -9.00
CA PRO A 42 2.66 0.61 -8.12
C PRO A 42 2.39 -0.85 -8.54
N LYS A 43 2.04 -1.13 -9.80
CA LYS A 43 1.82 -2.50 -10.31
C LYS A 43 2.93 -3.52 -9.99
N PRO A 44 4.23 -3.21 -10.05
CA PRO A 44 5.26 -4.16 -9.61
C PRO A 44 5.12 -4.53 -8.12
N LEU A 45 4.74 -3.57 -7.28
CA LEU A 45 4.50 -3.76 -5.86
C LEU A 45 3.27 -4.63 -5.61
N TYR A 46 2.19 -4.45 -6.38
CA TYR A 46 1.02 -5.34 -6.34
C TYR A 46 1.41 -6.80 -6.53
N TYR A 47 2.23 -7.11 -7.54
CA TYR A 47 2.67 -8.49 -7.77
C TYR A 47 3.57 -9.02 -6.64
N GLN A 48 4.34 -8.17 -5.98
CA GLN A 48 5.12 -8.56 -4.81
C GLN A 48 4.21 -8.88 -3.62
N PHE A 49 3.18 -8.08 -3.36
CA PHE A 49 2.14 -8.39 -2.36
C PHE A 49 1.43 -9.70 -2.66
N GLU A 50 1.07 -9.94 -3.93
CA GLU A 50 0.43 -11.19 -4.33
C GLU A 50 1.35 -12.40 -4.10
N ALA A 51 2.66 -12.26 -4.34
CA ALA A 51 3.61 -13.35 -4.14
C ALA A 51 3.91 -13.63 -2.65
N GLU A 52 4.04 -12.59 -1.82
CA GLU A 52 4.52 -12.71 -0.43
C GLU A 52 3.38 -12.75 0.61
N HIS A 53 2.21 -12.21 0.27
CA HIS A 53 1.11 -11.99 1.21
C HIS A 53 -0.24 -12.49 0.68
N ALA A 54 -0.27 -13.36 -0.32
CA ALA A 54 -1.49 -13.95 -0.90
C ALA A 54 -2.55 -14.30 0.16
N GLY A 55 -3.77 -13.79 -0.01
CA GLY A 55 -4.89 -14.03 0.89
C GLY A 55 -4.82 -13.32 2.25
N SER A 56 -3.78 -12.51 2.52
CA SER A 56 -3.61 -11.75 3.76
C SER A 56 -3.64 -10.22 3.58
N TYR A 57 -3.84 -9.73 2.34
CA TYR A 57 -3.89 -8.32 2.00
C TYR A 57 -5.12 -7.96 1.17
N SER A 58 -5.49 -6.69 1.18
CA SER A 58 -6.45 -6.07 0.26
C SER A 58 -5.77 -4.95 -0.52
N TRP A 59 -6.18 -4.77 -1.77
CA TRP A 59 -5.64 -3.75 -2.67
C TRP A 59 -6.75 -3.06 -3.44
N GLU A 60 -6.86 -1.75 -3.31
CA GLU A 60 -7.90 -0.96 -3.94
C GLU A 60 -7.29 0.33 -4.51
N TYR A 61 -7.45 0.56 -5.81
CA TYR A 61 -7.08 1.84 -6.41
C TYR A 61 -8.09 2.91 -6.00
N LEU A 62 -7.60 4.02 -5.46
CA LEU A 62 -8.39 5.22 -5.16
C LEU A 62 -8.19 6.30 -6.22
N GLU A 63 -7.02 6.31 -6.87
CA GLU A 63 -6.67 7.25 -7.94
C GLU A 63 -5.63 6.62 -8.87
N GLU A 64 -5.88 6.70 -10.18
CA GLU A 64 -5.07 6.06 -11.23
C GLU A 64 -4.45 7.10 -12.18
N GLY A 65 -3.52 7.92 -11.66
CA GLY A 65 -2.62 8.74 -12.48
C GLY A 65 -3.27 9.78 -13.41
N PRO A 66 -2.46 10.42 -14.27
CA PRO A 66 -1.01 10.27 -14.42
C PRO A 66 -0.19 11.06 -13.40
N GLU A 67 -0.78 12.03 -12.69
CA GLU A 67 -0.06 12.93 -11.78
C GLU A 67 0.19 12.29 -10.41
N VAL A 68 -0.77 11.50 -9.92
CA VAL A 68 -0.72 10.85 -8.61
C VAL A 68 -1.38 9.48 -8.69
N TRP A 69 -0.77 8.50 -8.03
CA TRP A 69 -1.35 7.18 -7.85
C TRP A 69 -1.68 6.96 -6.38
N ARG A 70 -2.93 6.63 -6.07
CA ARG A 70 -3.38 6.35 -4.71
C ARG A 70 -3.93 4.94 -4.62
N VAL A 71 -3.39 4.15 -3.70
CA VAL A 71 -3.83 2.79 -3.45
C VAL A 71 -4.09 2.60 -1.98
N ARG A 72 -5.27 2.12 -1.64
CA ARG A 72 -5.59 1.63 -0.30
C ARG A 72 -5.07 0.21 -0.15
N ILE A 73 -4.13 0.03 0.77
CA ILE A 73 -3.50 -1.26 1.08
C ILE A 73 -3.92 -1.64 2.49
N GLY A 74 -4.55 -2.80 2.64
CA GLY A 74 -5.09 -3.26 3.93
C GLY A 74 -4.63 -4.65 4.30
N ARG A 75 -4.57 -4.93 5.60
CA ARG A 75 -4.34 -6.28 6.13
C ARG A 75 -5.70 -6.90 6.43
N VAL A 76 -6.00 -8.04 5.83
CA VAL A 76 -7.30 -8.70 6.05
C VAL A 76 -7.31 -9.41 7.41
N GLU A 77 -8.50 -9.56 7.99
CA GLU A 77 -8.67 -10.40 9.18
C GLU A 77 -8.45 -11.87 8.79
N PRO A 78 -7.69 -12.65 9.58
CA PRO A 78 -7.68 -14.09 9.43
C PRO A 78 -9.11 -14.62 9.67
N ALA A 79 -9.54 -15.56 8.82
CA ALA A 79 -10.84 -16.21 8.91
C ALA A 79 -11.01 -17.03 10.19
#